data_AF-A0A3D8JRP0-F1
#
_entry.id   AF-A0A3D8JRP0-F1
#
_cell.length_a   1.000
_cell.length_b   1.000
_cell.length_c   1.000
_cell.angle_alpha   90.00
_cell.angle_beta   90.00
_cell.angle_gamma   90.00
#
_symmetry.space_group_name_H-M   'P 1'
#
loop_
_entity.id
_entity.type
_entity.pdbx_description
1 polymer ?
#
loop_
_entity_poly.entity_id
_entity_poly.type
_entity_poly.pdbx_seq_one_letter_code
_entity_poly.pdbx_strand_id
1 'polypeptide(L)'
;MKLRTLGIVLATSLMPVAASVFLLFAIVFRHYDGDTGSCPTQPYEVTKKHIADYLKANNKPTNKVVFEDDAHYDNTTNWWMVPFRVNSTRYEAMVDCHGGIEITGALK
;
A
#
# COMPACT_ATOMS: atom_id res chain seq x y z
N MET A 1 -25.83 -47.34 -9.80
CA MET A 1 -24.73 -46.93 -8.89
C MET A 1 -23.80 -45.82 -9.42
N LYS A 2 -23.80 -45.45 -10.71
CA LYS A 2 -22.91 -44.39 -11.27
C LYS A 2 -23.38 -42.94 -11.09
N LEU A 3 -24.68 -42.69 -10.95
CA LEU A 3 -25.25 -41.33 -10.88
C LEU A 3 -25.03 -40.63 -9.53
N ARG A 4 -25.04 -41.40 -8.43
CA ARG A 4 -24.82 -40.88 -7.06
C ARG A 4 -23.37 -40.47 -6.82
N THR A 5 -22.41 -41.21 -7.37
CA THR A 5 -20.98 -40.90 -7.29
C THR A 5 -20.62 -39.67 -8.12
N LEU A 6 -21.26 -39.45 -9.27
CA LEU A 6 -21.06 -38.26 -10.10
C LEU A 6 -21.50 -36.97 -9.38
N GLY A 7 -22.65 -36.99 -8.70
CA GLY A 7 -23.15 -35.86 -7.92
C GLY A 7 -22.29 -35.53 -6.70
N ILE A 8 -21.71 -36.56 -6.05
CA ILE A 8 -20.79 -36.38 -4.92
C ILE A 8 -19.45 -35.80 -5.39
N VAL A 9 -18.90 -36.26 -6.51
CA VAL A 9 -17.63 -35.74 -7.08
C VAL A 9 -17.78 -34.29 -7.59
N LEU A 10 -18.95 -33.94 -8.14
CA LEU A 10 -19.26 -32.55 -8.51
C LEU A 10 -19.42 -31.65 -7.28
N ALA A 11 -20.06 -32.13 -6.21
CA ALA A 11 -20.23 -31.37 -4.97
C ALA A 11 -18.91 -31.19 -4.18
N THR A 12 -18.04 -32.21 -4.17
CA THR A 12 -16.75 -32.14 -3.46
C THR A 12 -15.69 -31.32 -4.19
N SER A 13 -15.83 -31.10 -5.51
CA SER A 13 -14.93 -30.24 -6.28
C SER A 13 -15.35 -28.76 -6.28
N LEU A 14 -16.64 -28.45 -6.07
CA LEU A 14 -17.15 -27.07 -5.96
C LEU A 14 -16.74 -26.39 -4.65
N MET A 15 -16.68 -27.11 -3.53
CA MET A 15 -16.28 -26.57 -2.23
C MET A 15 -14.85 -25.99 -2.19
N PRO A 16 -13.80 -26.69 -2.66
CA PRO A 16 -12.44 -26.14 -2.65
C PRO A 16 -12.28 -24.97 -3.63
N VAL A 17 -13.02 -24.95 -4.74
CA VAL A 17 -13.02 -23.81 -5.67
C VAL A 17 -13.67 -22.58 -5.01
N ALA A 18 -14.81 -22.74 -4.35
CA ALA A 18 -15.44 -21.65 -3.62
C ALA A 18 -14.55 -21.13 -2.47
N ALA A 19 -13.90 -22.02 -1.73
CA ALA A 19 -12.98 -21.64 -0.65
C ALA A 19 -11.74 -20.90 -1.16
N SER A 20 -11.16 -21.33 -2.28
CA SER A 20 -10.00 -20.67 -2.89
C SER A 20 -10.35 -19.31 -3.49
N VAL A 21 -11.52 -19.18 -4.16
CA VAL A 21 -12.02 -17.88 -4.62
C VAL A 21 -12.27 -16.94 -3.44
N PHE A 22 -12.87 -17.42 -2.34
CA PHE A 22 -13.10 -16.62 -1.14
C PHE A 22 -11.78 -16.17 -0.49
N LEU A 23 -10.76 -17.04 -0.45
CA LEU A 23 -9.42 -16.70 0.03
C LEU A 23 -8.76 -15.64 -0.83
N LEU A 24 -8.82 -15.76 -2.17
CA LEU A 24 -8.31 -14.74 -3.08
C LEU A 24 -9.04 -13.41 -2.89
N PHE A 25 -10.36 -13.45 -2.77
CA PHE A 25 -11.16 -12.26 -2.50
C PHE A 25 -10.79 -11.64 -1.15
N ALA A 26 -10.60 -12.43 -0.09
CA ALA A 26 -10.17 -11.92 1.21
C ALA A 26 -8.77 -11.31 1.18
N ILE A 27 -7.83 -11.87 0.42
CA ILE A 27 -6.49 -11.29 0.22
C ILE A 27 -6.59 -9.97 -0.53
N VAL A 28 -7.34 -9.94 -1.63
CA VAL A 28 -7.57 -8.72 -2.41
C VAL A 28 -8.26 -7.66 -1.55
N PHE A 29 -9.30 -7.99 -0.80
CA PHE A 29 -10.01 -7.04 0.07
C PHE A 29 -9.18 -6.57 1.26
N ARG A 30 -8.25 -7.39 1.77
CA ARG A 30 -7.28 -6.94 2.79
C ARG A 30 -6.20 -6.04 2.23
N HIS A 31 -5.92 -6.10 0.93
CA HIS A 31 -5.05 -5.16 0.21
C HIS A 31 -5.84 -4.00 -0.43
N TYR A 32 -7.16 -4.14 -0.53
CA TYR A 32 -8.05 -3.12 -1.02
C TYR A 32 -8.33 -2.19 0.16
N ASP A 33 -7.40 -1.27 0.39
CA ASP A 33 -7.63 -0.10 1.22
C ASP A 33 -8.68 0.76 0.49
N GLY A 34 -9.95 0.44 0.75
CA GLY A 34 -11.14 1.04 0.13
C GLY A 34 -11.36 2.51 0.46
N ASP A 35 -10.30 3.26 0.68
CA ASP A 35 -10.34 4.72 0.72
C ASP A 35 -10.31 5.23 -0.72
N THR A 36 -11.48 5.67 -1.18
CA THR A 36 -11.64 6.45 -2.41
C THR A 36 -11.31 7.93 -2.19
N GLY A 37 -10.68 8.26 -1.05
CA GLY A 37 -10.14 9.56 -0.73
C GLY A 37 -9.25 10.06 -1.86
N SER A 38 -9.75 11.05 -2.58
CA SER A 38 -8.97 11.75 -3.59
C SER A 38 -7.76 12.37 -2.89
N CYS A 39 -6.55 11.95 -3.27
CA CYS A 39 -5.26 12.47 -2.81
C CYS A 39 -5.18 13.99 -2.51
N PRO A 40 -5.76 14.90 -3.32
CA PRO A 40 -5.61 16.34 -3.05
C PRO A 40 -6.30 16.81 -1.76
N THR A 41 -7.20 16.01 -1.18
CA THR A 41 -7.89 16.35 0.08
C THR A 41 -7.25 15.77 1.33
N GLN A 42 -6.25 14.88 1.18
CA GLN A 42 -5.59 14.30 2.34
C GLN A 42 -4.66 15.34 3.00
N PRO A 43 -4.75 15.57 4.32
CA PRO A 43 -3.85 16.51 5.00
C PRO A 43 -2.40 16.06 4.84
N TYR A 44 -1.49 17.00 4.54
CA TYR A 44 -0.05 16.74 4.41
C TYR A 44 0.56 15.99 5.62
N GLU A 45 -0.01 16.18 6.82
CA GLU A 45 0.37 15.43 8.03
C GLU A 45 0.18 13.91 7.90
N VAL A 46 -0.84 13.46 7.16
CA VAL A 46 -1.08 12.05 6.91
C VAL A 46 -0.02 11.49 5.97
N THR A 47 0.39 12.25 4.96
CA THR A 47 1.49 11.90 4.05
C THR A 47 2.81 11.73 4.82
N LYS A 48 3.12 12.65 5.74
CA LYS A 48 4.29 12.53 6.63
C LYS A 48 4.23 11.28 7.51
N LYS A 49 3.04 10.95 8.02
CA LYS A 49 2.82 9.73 8.81
C LYS A 49 3.10 8.46 8.00
N HIS A 50 2.61 8.38 6.76
CA HIS A 50 2.91 7.25 5.87
C HIS A 50 4.42 7.08 5.68
N ILE A 51 5.15 8.16 5.45
CA ILE A 51 6.62 8.13 5.30
C ILE A 51 7.29 7.63 6.59
N ALA A 52 6.86 8.11 7.75
CA ALA A 52 7.39 7.65 9.04
C ALA A 52 7.11 6.16 9.29
N ASP A 53 5.90 5.69 8.97
CA ASP A 53 5.51 4.29 9.12
C ASP A 53 6.29 3.38 8.14
N TYR A 54 6.49 3.82 6.90
CA TYR A 54 7.34 3.12 5.92
C TYR A 54 8.78 2.98 6.40
N LEU A 55 9.39 4.07 6.89
CA LEU A 55 10.76 4.04 7.38
C LEU A 55 10.90 3.06 8.56
N LYS A 56 9.93 3.08 9.48
CA LYS A 56 9.89 2.16 10.62
C LYS A 56 9.73 0.70 10.18
N ALA A 57 8.80 0.42 9.28
CA ALA A 57 8.53 -0.94 8.78
C ALA A 57 9.75 -1.54 8.06
N ASN A 58 10.54 -0.70 7.39
CA ASN A 58 11.72 -1.10 6.64
C ASN A 58 13.04 -0.98 7.43
N ASN A 59 12.99 -0.82 8.76
CA ASN A 59 14.15 -0.63 9.63
C ASN A 59 15.11 0.49 9.16
N LYS A 60 14.55 1.54 8.55
CA LYS A 60 15.30 2.73 8.11
C LYS A 60 15.46 3.72 9.27
N PRO A 61 16.45 4.63 9.21
CA PRO A 61 16.66 5.60 10.27
C PRO A 61 15.46 6.55 10.42
N THR A 62 14.87 6.59 11.61
CA THR A 62 13.71 7.45 11.94
C THR A 62 14.04 8.61 12.88
N ASN A 63 15.20 8.57 13.55
CA ASN A 63 15.57 9.50 14.62
C ASN A 63 16.03 10.89 14.16
N LYS A 64 16.14 11.13 12.83
CA LYS A 64 16.57 12.42 12.25
C LYS A 64 15.87 12.72 10.92
N VAL A 65 14.60 12.37 10.80
CA VAL A 65 13.79 12.74 9.63
C VAL A 65 13.39 14.20 9.75
N VAL A 66 13.75 15.01 8.76
CA VAL A 66 13.32 16.42 8.65
C VAL A 66 12.60 16.59 7.33
N PHE A 67 11.31 16.89 7.37
CA PHE A 67 10.53 17.20 6.17
C PHE A 67 10.83 18.63 5.71
N GLU A 68 10.94 18.83 4.40
CA GLU A 68 11.17 20.15 3.79
C GLU A 68 9.85 20.75 3.29
N ASP A 69 9.76 22.08 3.22
CA ASP A 69 8.50 22.81 2.95
C ASP A 69 8.08 22.81 1.46
N ASP A 70 8.83 22.15 0.57
CA ASP A 70 8.58 22.09 -0.87
C ASP A 70 7.80 20.82 -1.31
N ALA A 71 7.06 20.23 -0.39
CA ALA A 71 6.14 19.15 -0.71
C ALA A 71 5.00 19.63 -1.61
N HIS A 72 4.70 18.88 -2.66
CA HIS A 72 3.65 19.21 -3.62
C HIS A 72 2.97 17.97 -4.18
N TYR A 73 1.73 18.15 -4.63
CA TYR A 73 0.98 17.10 -5.30
C TYR A 73 1.15 17.21 -6.82
N ASP A 74 1.59 16.15 -7.48
CA ASP A 74 1.63 16.04 -8.94
C ASP A 74 0.35 15.40 -9.46
N ASN A 75 -0.50 16.20 -10.09
CA ASN A 75 -1.77 15.76 -10.69
C ASN A 75 -1.57 14.85 -11.91
N THR A 76 -0.36 14.79 -12.50
CA THR A 76 -0.07 13.97 -13.67
C THR A 76 0.14 12.52 -13.27
N THR A 77 0.94 12.30 -12.23
CA THR A 77 1.23 10.97 -11.70
C THR A 77 0.22 10.55 -10.64
N ASN A 78 -0.48 11.50 -10.01
CA ASN A 78 -1.35 11.36 -8.84
C ASN A 78 -0.60 11.08 -7.53
N TRP A 79 0.63 11.58 -7.39
CA TRP A 79 1.50 11.31 -6.24
C TRP A 79 1.83 12.59 -5.48
N TRP A 80 1.99 12.46 -4.17
CA TRP A 80 2.63 13.48 -3.35
C TRP A 80 4.15 13.34 -3.43
N MET A 81 4.80 14.40 -3.87
CA MET A 81 6.26 14.54 -3.87
C MET A 81 6.66 15.21 -2.56
N VAL A 82 7.30 14.46 -1.66
CA VAL A 82 7.66 14.92 -0.32
C VAL A 82 9.17 14.85 -0.11
N PRO A 83 9.87 15.98 -0.21
CA PRO A 83 11.29 16.05 0.11
C PRO A 83 11.52 15.96 1.63
N PHE A 84 12.52 15.18 2.02
CA PHE A 84 12.92 15.04 3.42
C PHE A 84 14.42 14.72 3.54
N ARG A 85 14.98 14.94 4.72
CA ARG A 85 16.37 14.61 5.04
C ARG A 85 16.45 13.54 6.10
N VAL A 86 17.43 12.66 5.93
CA VAL A 86 17.87 11.70 6.95
C VAL A 86 19.38 11.81 7.06
N ASN A 87 19.90 12.10 8.25
CA ASN A 87 21.34 12.25 8.49
C ASN A 87 22.03 13.24 7.53
N SER A 88 21.35 14.34 7.18
CA SER A 88 21.80 15.39 6.23
C SER A 88 21.76 15.00 4.74
N THR A 89 21.46 13.74 4.41
CA THR A 89 21.19 13.34 3.03
C THR A 89 19.74 13.65 2.68
N ARG A 90 19.53 14.35 1.56
CA ARG A 90 18.19 14.67 1.03
C ARG A 90 17.67 13.50 0.19
N TYR A 91 16.40 13.20 0.38
CA TYR A 91 15.62 12.20 -0.32
C TYR A 91 14.29 12.82 -0.74
N GLU A 92 13.59 12.15 -1.63
CA GLU A 92 12.22 12.49 -2.01
C GLU A 92 11.38 11.23 -1.91
N ALA A 93 10.33 11.30 -1.09
CA ALA A 93 9.32 10.26 -1.01
C ALA A 93 8.20 10.63 -2.00
N MET A 94 7.90 9.70 -2.89
CA MET A 94 6.71 9.75 -3.71
C MET A 94 5.65 8.90 -2.99
N VAL A 95 4.51 9.50 -2.65
CA VAL A 95 3.43 8.84 -1.90
C VAL A 95 2.16 8.80 -2.75
N ASP A 96 1.66 7.60 -3.04
CA ASP A 96 0.39 7.44 -3.74
C ASP A 96 -0.82 7.62 -2.79
N CYS A 97 -2.04 7.63 -3.35
CA CYS A 97 -3.27 7.87 -2.59
C CYS A 97 -3.62 6.76 -1.61
N HIS A 98 -3.05 5.57 -1.78
CA HIS A 98 -3.26 4.40 -0.94
C HIS A 98 -2.15 4.24 0.12
N GLY A 99 -1.21 5.19 0.21
CA GLY A 99 -0.09 5.13 1.14
C GLY A 99 1.07 4.27 0.66
N GLY A 100 1.06 3.85 -0.61
CA GLY A 100 2.24 3.29 -1.27
C GLY A 100 3.34 4.35 -1.35
N ILE A 101 4.58 3.94 -1.05
CA ILE A 101 5.72 4.84 -0.94
C ILE A 101 6.89 4.33 -1.76
N GLU A 102 7.41 5.21 -2.59
CA GLU A 102 8.70 5.07 -3.25
C GLU A 102 9.64 6.17 -2.75
N ILE A 103 10.92 5.86 -2.59
CA ILE A 103 11.91 6.84 -2.13
C ILE A 103 13.05 6.89 -3.13
N THR A 104 13.44 8.10 -3.51
CA THR A 104 14.57 8.29 -4.42
C THR A 104 15.87 7.83 -3.77
N GLY A 105 16.53 6.84 -4.38
CA GLY A 105 17.80 6.29 -3.92
C GLY A 105 17.70 5.28 -2.77
N ALA A 106 18.85 4.72 -2.39
CA ALA A 106 18.93 3.75 -1.30
C ALA A 106 19.14 4.47 0.03
N LEU A 107 18.10 4.54 0.87
CA LEU A 107 18.24 4.91 2.28
C LEU A 107 19.20 3.92 2.96
N LYS A 108 20.42 4.37 3.25
CA LYS A 108 21.46 3.61 3.95
C LYS A 108 21.38 3.83 5.46
#